data_AF-V9XLX2-F1
#
_entry.id   AF-V9XLX2-F1
#
_cell.length_a   1.000
_cell.length_b   1.000
_cell.length_c   1.000
_cell.angle_alpha   90.00
_cell.angle_beta   90.00
_cell.angle_gamma   90.00
#
_symmetry.space_group_name_H-M   'P 1'
#
loop_
_entity.id
_entity.type
_entity.pdbx_description
1 polymer ?
#
loop_
_entity_poly.entity_id
_entity_poly.type
_entity_poly.pdbx_seq_one_letter_code
_entity_poly.pdbx_strand_id
1 'polypeptide(L)'
;MSDFARLEPHVVDEIVRICEVMLREFEDAQTTAAKLPDVRGFGDFASAQQLAAGYRRKASGTPESAIERIEQFTLVLTQLRDAFATGGEAFLDTEADWARQLAITDPDSEAGNGHQSAQ
;
A
#
# COMPACT_ATOMS: atom_id res chain seq x y z
N MET A 1 2.54 29.37 0.69
CA MET A 1 1.58 28.63 1.55
C MET A 1 1.14 27.43 0.73
N SER A 2 1.64 26.24 1.06
CA SER A 2 1.26 25.02 0.35
C SER A 2 -0.18 24.68 0.71
N ASP A 3 -1.08 24.79 -0.27
CA ASP A 3 -2.39 24.13 -0.19
C ASP A 3 -2.11 22.64 -0.07
N PHE A 4 -2.27 22.10 1.13
CA PHE A 4 -2.25 20.66 1.32
C PHE A 4 -3.54 20.14 0.71
N ALA A 5 -3.44 19.51 -0.47
CA ALA A 5 -4.56 18.79 -1.06
C ALA A 5 -4.95 17.65 -0.11
N ARG A 6 -6.15 17.75 0.46
CA ARG A 6 -6.73 16.70 1.31
C ARG A 6 -7.17 15.55 0.41
N LEU A 7 -6.66 14.35 0.69
CA LEU A 7 -7.17 13.13 0.06
C LEU A 7 -8.48 12.73 0.74
N GLU A 8 -9.48 12.38 -0.05
CA GLU A 8 -10.72 11.84 0.48
C GLU A 8 -10.50 10.42 1.01
N PRO A 9 -11.20 9.98 2.08
CA PRO A 9 -11.02 8.65 2.66
C PRO A 9 -11.09 7.51 1.66
N HIS A 10 -12.05 7.59 0.72
CA HIS A 10 -12.23 6.56 -0.31
C HIS A 10 -11.00 6.44 -1.23
N VAL A 11 -10.25 7.52 -1.43
CA VAL A 11 -9.01 7.54 -2.22
C VAL A 11 -7.88 6.86 -1.46
N VAL A 12 -7.78 7.07 -0.13
CA VAL A 12 -6.82 6.37 0.72
C VAL A 12 -7.06 4.87 0.69
N ASP A 13 -8.32 4.44 0.84
CA ASP A 13 -8.71 3.03 0.77
C ASP A 13 -8.38 2.41 -0.59
N GLU A 14 -8.56 3.17 -1.68
CA GLU A 14 -8.20 2.73 -3.03
C GLU A 14 -6.69 2.58 -3.21
N ILE A 15 -5.90 3.52 -2.71
CA ILE A 15 -4.43 3.43 -2.76
C ILE A 15 -3.94 2.21 -1.97
N VAL A 16 -4.46 1.99 -0.76
CA VAL A 16 -4.11 0.82 0.06
C VAL A 16 -4.44 -0.47 -0.69
N ARG A 17 -5.65 -0.56 -1.27
CA ARG A 17 -6.09 -1.72 -2.06
C ARG A 17 -5.21 -1.98 -3.28
N ILE A 18 -4.81 -0.93 -4.00
CA ILE A 18 -3.89 -1.06 -5.14
C ILE A 18 -2.54 -1.60 -4.67
N CYS A 19 -2.02 -1.09 -3.55
CA CYS A 19 -0.76 -1.57 -2.99
C CYS A 19 -0.86 -3.06 -2.61
N GLU A 20 -1.98 -3.50 -2.01
CA GLU A 20 -2.19 -4.92 -1.69
C GLU A 20 -2.24 -5.82 -2.93
N VAL A 21 -2.91 -5.38 -4.00
CA VAL A 21 -2.93 -6.12 -5.28
C VAL A 21 -1.51 -6.24 -5.83
N MET A 22 -0.78 -5.14 -5.89
CA MET A 22 0.60 -5.14 -6.39
C MET A 22 1.55 -5.97 -5.53
N LEU A 23 1.38 -5.99 -4.20
CA LEU A 23 2.18 -6.83 -3.31
C LEU A 23 1.95 -8.32 -3.59
N ARG A 24 0.70 -8.75 -3.82
CA ARG A 24 0.40 -10.14 -4.22
C ARG A 24 1.05 -10.52 -5.54
N GLU A 25 0.99 -9.63 -6.54
CA GLU A 25 1.69 -9.84 -7.81
C GLU A 25 3.22 -9.97 -7.61
N PHE A 26 3.79 -9.19 -6.70
CA PHE A 26 5.21 -9.33 -6.36
C PHE A 26 5.55 -10.63 -5.63
N GLU A 27 4.66 -11.17 -4.78
CA GLU A 27 4.84 -12.49 -4.16
C GLU A 27 4.91 -13.61 -5.21
N ASP A 28 4.04 -13.56 -6.22
CA ASP A 28 4.05 -14.48 -7.35
C ASP A 28 5.32 -14.32 -8.21
N ALA A 29 5.72 -13.06 -8.44
CA ALA A 29 6.95 -12.74 -9.15
C ALA A 29 8.18 -13.25 -8.39
N GLN A 30 8.24 -13.13 -7.05
CA GLN A 30 9.31 -13.69 -6.23
C GLN A 30 9.39 -15.22 -6.36
N THR A 31 8.24 -15.89 -6.29
CA THR A 31 8.16 -17.36 -6.45
C THR A 31 8.70 -17.81 -7.81
N THR A 32 8.45 -17.02 -8.86
CA THR A 32 8.98 -17.28 -10.20
C THR A 32 10.47 -16.94 -10.29
N ALA A 33 10.89 -15.80 -9.75
CA ALA A 33 12.27 -15.32 -9.78
C ALA A 33 13.23 -16.22 -8.98
N ALA A 34 12.76 -16.84 -7.90
CA ALA A 34 13.52 -17.79 -7.10
C ALA A 34 14.01 -19.02 -7.90
N LYS A 35 13.42 -19.28 -9.08
CA LYS A 35 13.83 -20.38 -9.97
C LYS A 35 14.92 -19.95 -10.96
N LEU A 36 15.15 -18.65 -11.16
CA LEU A 36 16.11 -18.13 -12.14
C LEU A 36 17.58 -18.54 -11.85
N PRO A 37 18.05 -18.71 -10.61
CA PRO A 37 19.41 -19.20 -10.38
C PRO A 37 19.64 -20.65 -10.84
N ASP A 38 18.56 -21.41 -11.10
CA ASP A 38 18.62 -22.77 -11.61
C ASP A 38 18.92 -22.80 -13.10
N VAL A 39 20.19 -23.02 -13.41
CA VAL A 39 20.72 -23.09 -14.79
C VAL A 39 21.05 -24.52 -15.21
N ARG A 40 20.42 -25.52 -14.59
CA ARG A 40 20.49 -26.91 -15.08
C ARG A 40 20.01 -26.94 -16.53
N GLY A 41 20.70 -27.72 -17.36
CA GLY A 41 20.37 -27.86 -18.80
C GLY A 41 21.12 -26.93 -19.75
N PHE A 42 21.98 -26.02 -19.26
CA PHE A 42 22.84 -25.21 -20.15
C PHE A 42 23.93 -26.05 -20.84
N GLY A 43 24.41 -27.11 -20.19
CA GLY A 43 25.46 -28.01 -20.69
C GLY A 43 26.87 -27.64 -20.23
N ASP A 44 27.85 -28.47 -20.61
CA ASP A 44 29.21 -28.43 -20.04
C ASP A 44 30.26 -27.74 -20.94
N PHE A 45 29.88 -27.32 -22.15
CA PHE A 45 30.76 -26.52 -22.99
C PHE A 45 31.14 -25.21 -22.30
N ALA A 46 32.37 -24.73 -22.53
CA ALA A 46 32.86 -23.50 -21.89
C ALA A 46 31.95 -22.28 -22.17
N SER A 47 31.39 -22.17 -23.39
CA SER A 47 30.42 -21.14 -23.76
C SER A 47 29.11 -21.27 -22.99
N ALA A 48 28.60 -22.48 -22.80
CA ALA A 48 27.41 -22.75 -22.00
C ALA A 48 27.60 -22.35 -20.54
N GLN A 49 28.76 -22.68 -19.95
CA GLN A 49 29.08 -22.31 -18.58
C GLN A 49 29.20 -20.78 -18.40
N GLN A 50 29.76 -20.07 -19.37
CA GLN A 50 29.79 -18.60 -19.35
C GLN A 50 28.38 -18.00 -19.42
N LEU A 51 27.51 -18.55 -20.27
CA LEU A 51 26.12 -18.10 -20.37
C LEU A 51 25.35 -18.38 -19.07
N ALA A 52 25.52 -19.56 -18.48
CA ALA A 52 24.94 -19.94 -17.20
C ALA A 52 25.40 -18.99 -16.07
N ALA A 53 26.68 -18.64 -16.03
CA ALA A 53 27.20 -17.65 -15.08
C ALA A 53 26.60 -16.26 -15.30
N GLY A 54 26.45 -15.82 -16.56
CA GLY A 54 25.80 -14.57 -16.90
C GLY A 54 24.32 -14.53 -16.50
N TYR A 55 23.60 -15.64 -16.70
CA TYR A 55 22.21 -15.79 -16.31
C TYR A 55 22.04 -15.71 -14.79
N ARG A 56 22.86 -16.46 -14.03
CA ARG A 56 22.86 -16.39 -12.56
C ARG A 56 23.11 -14.98 -12.04
N ARG A 57 24.06 -14.24 -12.64
CA ARG A 57 24.35 -12.84 -12.26
C ARG A 57 23.20 -11.88 -12.55
N LYS A 58 22.34 -12.17 -13.54
CA LYS A 58 21.13 -11.37 -13.80
C LYS A 58 19.99 -11.75 -12.87
N ALA A 59 19.96 -13.01 -12.43
CA ALA A 59 18.96 -13.52 -11.51
C ALA A 59 19.15 -12.97 -10.09
N SER A 60 20.39 -13.01 -9.58
CA SER A 60 20.71 -12.63 -8.20
C SER A 60 22.17 -12.18 -8.02
N GLY A 61 22.42 -11.50 -6.91
CA GLY A 61 23.75 -11.18 -6.39
C GLY A 61 24.17 -9.72 -6.60
N THR A 62 23.32 -8.89 -7.20
CA THR A 62 23.52 -7.43 -7.31
C THR A 62 22.22 -6.68 -7.07
N PRO A 63 22.26 -5.38 -6.70
CA PRO A 63 21.06 -4.59 -6.52
C PRO A 63 20.16 -4.51 -7.76
N GLU A 64 20.71 -4.66 -8.97
CA GLU A 64 19.99 -4.62 -10.25
C GLU A 64 19.49 -5.99 -10.70
N SER A 65 19.83 -7.05 -9.97
CA SER A 65 19.40 -8.40 -10.27
C SER A 65 17.90 -8.57 -10.00
N ALA A 66 17.28 -9.53 -10.70
CA ALA A 66 15.83 -9.68 -10.71
C ALA A 66 15.24 -9.90 -9.31
N ILE A 67 15.85 -10.79 -8.51
CA ILE A 67 15.38 -11.10 -7.16
C ILE A 67 15.44 -9.85 -6.27
N GLU A 68 16.59 -9.18 -6.23
CA GLU A 68 16.85 -8.03 -5.38
C GLU A 68 15.97 -6.83 -5.76
N ARG A 69 15.74 -6.60 -7.06
CA ARG A 69 14.81 -5.57 -7.53
C ARG A 69 13.39 -5.84 -7.05
N ILE A 70 12.90 -7.07 -7.18
CA ILE A 70 11.57 -7.43 -6.70
C ILE A 70 11.46 -7.19 -5.18
N GLU A 71 12.46 -7.59 -4.40
CA GLU A 71 12.50 -7.36 -2.94
C GLU A 71 12.45 -5.86 -2.61
N GLN A 72 13.20 -5.03 -3.32
CA GLN A 72 13.22 -3.58 -3.07
C GLN A 72 11.89 -2.91 -3.45
N PHE A 73 11.28 -3.29 -4.56
CA PHE A 73 9.95 -2.80 -4.92
C PHE A 73 8.90 -3.26 -3.91
N THR A 74 8.98 -4.51 -3.45
CA THR A 74 8.11 -5.05 -2.39
C THR A 74 8.23 -4.22 -1.12
N LEU A 75 9.46 -3.89 -0.71
CA LEU A 75 9.72 -3.07 0.48
C LEU A 75 9.14 -1.66 0.36
N VAL A 76 9.43 -0.96 -0.75
CA VAL A 76 8.94 0.41 -0.98
C VAL A 76 7.41 0.44 -1.03
N LEU A 77 6.80 -0.54 -1.69
CA LEU A 77 5.35 -0.63 -1.79
C LEU A 77 4.68 -0.97 -0.45
N THR A 78 5.32 -1.80 0.36
CA THR A 78 4.90 -2.07 1.74
C THR A 78 4.93 -0.79 2.57
N GLN A 79 6.03 -0.04 2.51
CA GLN A 79 6.14 1.24 3.22
C GLN A 79 5.09 2.25 2.75
N LEU A 80 4.81 2.29 1.44
CA LEU A 80 3.78 3.16 0.88
C LEU A 80 2.39 2.80 1.41
N ARG A 81 2.02 1.52 1.36
CA ARG A 81 0.75 1.01 1.91
C ARG A 81 0.61 1.38 3.38
N ASP A 82 1.62 1.10 4.18
CA ASP A 82 1.58 1.29 5.63
C ASP A 82 1.48 2.78 6.00
N ALA A 83 2.14 3.66 5.23
CA ALA A 83 2.02 5.10 5.39
C ALA A 83 0.60 5.61 5.11
N PHE A 84 -0.06 5.09 4.06
CA PHE A 84 -1.45 5.44 3.75
C PHE A 84 -2.45 4.83 4.73
N ALA A 85 -2.26 3.59 5.16
CA ALA A 85 -3.11 2.94 6.16
C ALA A 85 -3.05 3.67 7.51
N THR A 86 -1.83 3.90 8.03
CA THR A 86 -1.63 4.59 9.30
C THR A 86 -2.11 6.04 9.24
N GLY A 87 -1.81 6.75 8.14
CA GLY A 87 -2.25 8.13 7.93
C GLY A 87 -3.76 8.26 7.75
N GLY A 88 -4.40 7.27 7.10
CA GLY A 88 -5.84 7.19 6.91
C GLY A 88 -6.60 6.91 8.20
N GLU A 89 -6.15 5.93 8.99
CA GLU A 89 -6.77 5.58 10.28
C GLU A 89 -6.75 6.76 11.26
N ALA A 90 -5.58 7.38 11.46
CA ALA A 90 -5.46 8.55 12.35
C ALA A 90 -6.34 9.72 11.90
N PHE A 91 -6.56 9.86 10.58
CA PHE A 91 -7.46 10.86 10.03
C PHE A 91 -8.94 10.54 10.32
N LEU A 92 -9.38 9.30 10.09
CA LEU A 92 -10.76 8.88 10.36
C LEU A 92 -11.11 9.01 11.84
N ASP A 93 -10.18 8.67 12.74
CA ASP A 93 -10.36 8.85 14.18
C ASP A 93 -10.56 10.32 14.55
N THR A 94 -9.80 11.22 13.92
CA THR A 94 -9.93 12.68 14.13
C THR A 94 -11.28 13.21 13.65
N GLU A 95 -11.76 12.79 12.46
CA GLU A 95 -13.09 13.18 11.98
C GLU A 95 -14.21 12.60 12.86
N ALA A 96 -14.08 11.36 13.33
CA ALA A 96 -15.06 10.74 14.22
C ALA A 96 -15.11 11.42 15.60
N ASP A 97 -13.98 11.87 16.13
CA ASP A 97 -13.91 12.68 17.36
C ASP A 97 -14.57 14.06 17.15
N TRP A 98 -14.29 14.73 16.03
CA TRP A 98 -14.91 16.02 15.69
C TRP A 98 -16.42 15.90 15.50
N ALA A 99 -16.89 14.87 14.77
CA ALA A 99 -18.31 14.61 14.58
C ALA A 99 -19.03 14.35 15.92
N ARG A 100 -18.40 13.61 16.85
CA ARG A 100 -18.92 13.41 18.22
C ARG A 100 -18.98 14.72 19.00
N GLN A 101 -17.94 15.53 18.95
CA GLN A 101 -17.91 16.82 19.66
C GLN A 101 -18.96 17.79 19.13
N LEU A 102 -19.17 17.83 17.81
CA LEU A 102 -20.24 18.62 17.18
C LEU A 102 -21.63 18.13 17.62
N ALA A 103 -21.88 16.82 17.66
CA ALA A 103 -23.15 16.26 18.13
C ALA A 103 -23.42 16.53 19.62
N ILE A 104 -22.38 16.62 20.45
CA ILE A 104 -22.49 16.97 21.87
C ILE A 104 -22.73 18.49 22.06
N THR A 105 -22.23 19.30 21.13
CA THR A 105 -22.33 20.77 21.17
C THR A 105 -23.56 21.31 20.44
N ASP A 106 -24.44 20.43 19.93
CA ASP A 106 -25.76 20.78 19.39
C ASP A 106 -26.90 20.41 20.38
N PRO A 107 -27.13 21.22 21.44
CA PRO A 107 -28.18 20.97 22.42
C PRO A 107 -29.58 21.51 22.04
N ASP A 108 -29.82 22.01 20.83
CA ASP A 108 -31.05 22.76 20.50
C ASP A 108 -32.10 22.03 19.64
N SER A 109 -32.11 20.68 19.59
CA SER A 109 -33.22 19.93 18.98
C SER A 109 -34.31 19.44 19.95
N GLU A 110 -34.15 19.63 21.27
CA GLU A 110 -35.18 19.27 22.26
C GLU A 110 -35.48 20.42 23.25
N ALA A 111 -36.23 21.43 22.80
CA ALA A 111 -36.97 22.31 23.69
C ALA A 111 -38.39 22.62 23.16
N GLY A 112 -39.36 21.82 23.61
CA GLY A 112 -40.66 22.33 24.06
C GLY A 112 -41.77 22.55 23.02
N ASN A 113 -42.56 21.50 22.79
CA ASN A 113 -43.94 21.61 22.34
C ASN A 113 -44.81 22.20 23.49
N GLY A 114 -45.55 23.29 23.27
CA GLY A 114 -46.31 23.97 24.33
C GLY A 114 -47.44 24.89 23.83
N HIS A 115 -48.60 24.27 23.59
CA HIS A 115 -49.95 24.87 23.53
C HIS A 115 -50.12 26.22 24.25
N GLN A 116 -50.62 27.25 23.56
CA GLN A 116 -51.72 28.08 24.09
C GLN A 116 -52.39 28.91 22.99
N SER A 117 -53.59 28.47 22.62
CA SER A 117 -54.66 29.30 22.07
C SER A 117 -55.09 30.35 23.09
N ALA A 118 -55.30 31.59 22.67
CA ALA A 118 -56.51 32.39 22.98
C ALA A 118 -56.39 33.82 22.41
N GLN A 119 -57.40 34.16 21.61
CA GLN A 119 -58.08 35.44 21.36
C GLN A 119 -57.29 36.76 21.43
#